data_AF-A0A6H9GTB9-F1
#
_entry.id   AF-A0A6H9GTB9-F1
#
_cell.length_a   1.000
_cell.length_b   1.000
_cell.length_c   1.000
_cell.angle_alpha   90.00
_cell.angle_beta   90.00
_cell.angle_gamma   90.00
#
_symmetry.space_group_name_H-M   'P 1'
#
loop_
_entity.id
_entity.type
_entity.pdbx_description
1 polymer ?
#
loop_
_entity_poly.entity_id
_entity_poly.type
_entity_poly.pdbx_seq_one_letter_code
_entity_poly.pdbx_strand_id
1 'polypeptide(L)' 'MTDSINISLSSDEIEIIVDALEADLEGYVEAAKEARGNNNREDVTTFTEAATRIQTLMSKLQDLVED' A
#
# COMPACT_ATOMS: atom_id res chain seq x y z
N MET A 1 3.13 17.65 1.74
CA MET A 1 1.76 18.17 1.53
C MET A 1 0.88 17.51 2.57
N THR A 2 0.17 18.29 3.38
CA THR A 2 -0.68 17.82 4.51
C THR A 2 -2.15 18.16 4.32
N ASP A 3 -2.50 18.86 3.24
CA ASP A 3 -3.87 19.25 2.96
C ASP A 3 -4.64 18.05 2.41
N SER A 4 -5.85 17.82 2.94
CA SER A 4 -6.73 16.75 2.46
C SER A 4 -7.38 17.14 1.13
N ILE A 5 -7.49 16.18 0.22
CA ILE A 5 -8.21 16.32 -1.05
C ILE A 5 -9.46 15.45 -0.97
N ASN A 6 -10.63 16.02 -1.23
CA ASN A 6 -11.88 15.27 -1.29
C ASN A 6 -12.09 14.76 -2.74
N ILE A 7 -12.27 13.46 -2.89
CA ILE A 7 -12.56 12.80 -4.17
C ILE A 7 -13.79 11.92 -3.96
N SER A 8 -14.74 11.95 -4.90
CA SER A 8 -15.86 11.02 -4.93
C SER A 8 -15.48 9.84 -5.83
N LEU A 9 -15.65 8.63 -5.34
CA LEU A 9 -15.36 7.39 -6.06
C LEU A 9 -16.60 6.48 -6.01
N SER A 10 -16.81 5.73 -7.08
CA SER A 10 -17.73 4.59 -7.11
C SER A 10 -17.09 3.34 -6.49
N SER A 11 -17.91 2.32 -6.16
CA SER A 11 -17.42 1.03 -5.67
C SER A 11 -16.44 0.39 -6.65
N ASP A 12 -16.77 0.34 -7.95
CA ASP A 12 -15.91 -0.18 -9.01
C ASP A 12 -14.54 0.53 -9.06
N GLU A 13 -14.52 1.86 -8.87
CA GLU A 13 -13.25 2.62 -8.82
C GLU A 13 -12.45 2.32 -7.56
N ILE A 14 -13.11 2.08 -6.43
CA ILE A 14 -12.44 1.66 -5.19
C ILE A 14 -11.81 0.27 -5.37
N GLU A 15 -12.53 -0.68 -5.98
CA GLU A 15 -12.00 -2.02 -6.29
C GLU A 15 -10.74 -1.95 -7.18
N ILE A 16 -10.77 -1.12 -8.23
CA ILE A 16 -9.59 -0.89 -9.09
C ILE A 16 -8.39 -0.37 -8.27
N ILE A 17 -8.63 0.50 -7.30
CA ILE A 17 -7.57 1.02 -6.43
C ILE A 17 -7.06 -0.07 -5.49
N VAL A 18 -7.94 -0.89 -4.91
CA VAL A 18 -7.54 -2.03 -4.06
C VAL A 18 -6.64 -2.99 -4.83
N ASP A 19 -7.04 -3.41 -6.04
CA ASP A 19 -6.24 -4.30 -6.90
C ASP A 19 -4.84 -3.74 -7.18
N ALA A 20 -4.75 -2.43 -7.46
CA ALA A 20 -3.47 -1.76 -7.70
C ALA A 20 -2.59 -1.73 -6.44
N LEU A 21 -3.20 -1.50 -5.27
CA LEU A 21 -2.49 -1.49 -3.98
C LEU A 21 -2.02 -2.88 -3.57
N GLU A 22 -2.75 -3.95 -3.90
CA GLU A 22 -2.32 -5.33 -3.64
C GLU A 22 -1.03 -5.67 -4.41
N ALA A 23 -0.99 -5.35 -5.70
CA ALA A 23 0.19 -5.56 -6.52
C ALA A 23 1.41 -4.75 -6.03
N ASP A 24 1.19 -3.49 -5.64
CA ASP A 24 2.24 -2.61 -5.11
C ASP A 24 2.75 -3.11 -3.74
N LEU A 25 1.83 -3.59 -2.88
CA LEU A 25 2.17 -4.18 -1.58
C LEU A 25 3.09 -5.40 -1.74
N GLU A 26 2.76 -6.32 -2.65
CA GLU A 26 3.61 -7.48 -2.93
C GLU A 26 5.03 -7.05 -3.34
N GLY A 27 5.12 -6.03 -4.22
CA GLY A 27 6.40 -5.45 -4.65
C GLY A 27 7.25 -4.93 -3.50
N TYR A 28 6.66 -4.14 -2.59
CA TYR A 28 7.39 -3.62 -1.42
C TYR A 28 7.78 -4.70 -0.41
N VAL A 29 6.95 -5.73 -0.22
CA VAL A 29 7.27 -6.87 0.66
C VAL A 29 8.48 -7.65 0.13
N GLU A 30 8.52 -7.94 -1.17
CA GLU A 30 9.66 -8.62 -1.77
C GLU A 30 10.92 -7.74 -1.80
N ALA A 31 10.78 -6.43 -2.05
CA ALA A 31 11.90 -5.48 -1.96
C ALA A 31 12.49 -5.41 -0.54
N ALA A 32 11.65 -5.38 0.50
CA ALA A 32 12.10 -5.42 1.90
C ALA A 32 12.84 -6.71 2.24
N LYS A 33 12.40 -7.84 1.68
CA LYS A 33 13.03 -9.16 1.85
C LYS A 33 14.38 -9.24 1.14
N GLU A 34 14.49 -8.72 -0.09
CA GLU A 34 15.76 -8.62 -0.81
C GLU A 34 16.76 -7.73 -0.06
N ALA A 35 16.33 -6.54 0.36
CA ALA A 35 17.15 -5.62 1.15
C ALA A 35 17.67 -6.27 2.44
N ARG A 36 16.83 -7.08 3.09
CA ARG A 36 17.23 -7.85 4.28
C ARG A 36 18.29 -8.89 3.96
N GLY A 37 18.15 -9.60 2.83
CA GLY A 37 19.16 -10.54 2.33
C GLY A 37 20.51 -9.88 2.05
N ASN A 38 20.48 -8.63 1.60
CA ASN A 38 21.67 -7.81 1.31
C ASN A 38 22.23 -7.04 2.52
N ASN A 39 21.64 -7.23 3.71
CA ASN A 39 21.98 -6.49 4.93
C ASN A 39 21.88 -4.95 4.78
N ASN A 40 21.04 -4.47 3.86
CA ASN A 40 20.77 -3.03 3.67
C ASN A 40 19.63 -2.59 4.59
N ARG A 41 20.00 -2.12 5.80
CA ARG A 41 19.02 -1.76 6.84
C ARG A 41 18.17 -0.53 6.50
N GLU A 42 18.72 0.41 5.73
CA GLU A 42 18.02 1.62 5.32
C GLU A 42 16.87 1.28 4.36
N ASP A 43 17.15 0.45 3.36
CA ASP A 43 16.14 -0.03 2.41
C ASP A 43 15.09 -0.91 3.09
N VAL A 44 15.49 -1.78 4.02
CA VAL A 44 14.53 -2.58 4.81
C VAL A 44 13.53 -1.67 5.52
N THR A 45 14.01 -0.58 6.13
CA THR A 45 13.15 0.36 6.84
C THR A 45 12.21 1.05 5.85
N THR A 46 12.76 1.59 4.77
CA THR A 46 12.02 2.30 3.73
C THR A 46 10.90 1.46 3.12
N PHE A 47 11.20 0.23 2.69
CA PHE A 47 10.21 -0.65 2.06
C PHE A 47 9.17 -1.18 3.05
N THR A 48 9.57 -1.42 4.31
CA THR A 48 8.62 -1.83 5.36
C THR A 48 7.63 -0.71 5.69
N GLU A 49 8.09 0.54 5.75
CA GLU A 49 7.21 1.70 5.97
C GLU A 49 6.24 1.90 4.79
N ALA A 50 6.71 1.75 3.55
CA ALA A 50 5.86 1.81 2.36
C ALA A 50 4.77 0.72 2.39
N ALA A 51 5.15 -0.54 2.62
CA ALA A 51 4.22 -1.66 2.74
C ALA A 51 3.15 -1.41 3.82
N THR A 52 3.56 -0.90 4.98
CA THR A 52 2.64 -0.59 6.10
C THR A 52 1.62 0.49 5.70
N ARG A 53 2.06 1.53 4.99
CA ARG A 53 1.19 2.63 4.54
C ARG A 53 0.19 2.16 3.49
N ILE A 54 0.63 1.33 2.55
CA ILE A 54 -0.22 0.72 1.52
C ILE A 54 -1.27 -0.17 2.18
N GLN A 55 -0.85 -1.08 3.07
CA GLN A 55 -1.78 -1.97 3.77
C GLN A 55 -2.82 -1.16 4.57
N THR A 56 -2.41 -0.09 5.25
CA THR A 56 -3.33 0.78 5.99
C THR A 56 -4.35 1.48 5.08
N LEU A 57 -3.94 1.92 3.88
CA LEU A 57 -4.86 2.53 2.93
C LEU A 57 -5.79 1.49 2.31
N MET A 58 -5.26 0.35 1.90
CA MET A 58 -5.99 -0.74 1.29
C MET A 58 -7.11 -1.25 2.21
N SER A 59 -6.83 -1.50 3.48
CA SER A 59 -7.87 -1.92 4.44
C SER A 59 -8.99 -0.88 4.58
N LYS A 60 -8.66 0.42 4.59
CA LYS A 60 -9.69 1.48 4.64
C LYS A 60 -10.57 1.52 3.39
N LEU A 61 -10.03 1.11 2.24
CA LEU A 61 -10.77 1.07 0.98
C LEU A 61 -11.62 -0.19 0.88
N GLN A 62 -11.10 -1.34 1.30
CA GLN A 62 -11.83 -2.61 1.41
C GLN A 62 -13.07 -2.47 2.31
N ASP A 63 -12.94 -1.79 3.45
CA ASP A 63 -14.06 -1.47 4.36
C ASP A 63 -15.21 -0.66 3.70
N LEU A 64 -14.99 -0.04 2.52
CA LEU A 64 -15.99 0.74 1.78
C LEU A 64 -16.72 -0.05 0.69
N VAL A 65 -16.22 -1.24 0.33
CA VAL A 65 -16.76 -2.08 -0.76
C VAL A 65 -17.13 -3.50 -0.31
N GLU A 66 -16.69 -3.94 0.87
CA GLU A 66 -17.11 -5.22 1.46
C GLU A 66 -18.54 -5.11 2.05
N ASP A 67 -19.53 -5.64 1.32
CA ASP A 67 -20.91 -5.95 1.77
C ASP A 67 -21.18 -7.46 1.78
#